data_AF-A0A534SJD0-F1
#
_entry.id   AF-A0A534SJD0-F1
#
_cell.length_a   1.000
_cell.length_b   1.000
_cell.length_c   1.000
_cell.angle_alpha   90.00
_cell.angle_beta   90.00
_cell.angle_gamma   90.00
#
_symmetry.space_group_name_H-M   'P 1'
#
loop_
_entity.id
_entity.type
_entity.pdbx_description
1 polymer ?
#
loop_
_entity_poly.entity_id
_entity_poly.type
_entity_poly.pdbx_seq_one_letter_code
_entity_poly.pdbx_strand_id
1 'polypeptide(L)'
;MGSFVRLLSALVLLLARAEASVAACSDPAAAAAVRGQCDCASAANHGAYVSCVAHATNAAVKAGTLPDDCASTVMNCASNSTCGKPGFVTCCETDAR
;
A
#
# COMPACT_ATOMS: atom_id res chain seq x y z
N MET A 1 -29.04 -24.13 29.37
CA MET A 1 -28.56 -22.76 29.04
C MET A 1 -27.05 -22.64 28.86
N GLY A 2 -26.20 -23.28 29.67
CA GLY A 2 -24.74 -23.04 29.63
C GLY A 2 -23.99 -23.44 28.35
N SER A 3 -24.39 -24.53 27.67
CA SER A 3 -23.71 -24.96 26.44
C SER A 3 -23.98 -24.05 25.24
N PHE A 4 -25.19 -23.48 25.13
CA PHE A 4 -25.54 -22.56 24.05
C PHE A 4 -24.75 -21.24 24.17
N VAL A 5 -24.58 -20.72 25.39
CA VAL A 5 -23.77 -19.53 25.64
C VAL A 5 -22.31 -19.76 25.25
N ARG A 6 -21.74 -20.94 25.57
CA ARG A 6 -20.36 -21.31 25.20
C ARG A 6 -20.16 -21.42 23.69
N LEU A 7 -21.14 -21.98 22.98
CA LEU A 7 -21.10 -22.10 21.51
C LEU A 7 -21.18 -20.73 20.83
N LEU A 8 -22.05 -19.84 21.33
CA LEU A 8 -22.18 -18.48 20.80
C LEU A 8 -20.90 -17.65 21.03
N SER A 9 -20.29 -17.74 22.22
CA SER A 9 -19.03 -17.06 22.49
C SER A 9 -17.88 -17.56 21.60
N ALA A 10 -17.78 -18.87 21.40
CA ALA A 10 -16.76 -19.45 20.53
C ALA A 10 -16.93 -19.03 19.06
N LEU A 11 -18.17 -18.92 18.59
CA LEU A 11 -18.48 -18.48 17.22
C LEU A 11 -18.09 -17.01 16.99
N VAL A 12 -18.36 -16.13 17.96
CA VAL A 12 -17.92 -14.71 17.91
C VAL A 12 -16.40 -14.59 17.89
N LEU A 13 -15.69 -15.39 18.69
CA LEU A 13 -14.22 -15.42 18.72
C LEU A 13 -13.59 -15.95 17.43
N LEU A 14 -14.30 -16.81 16.67
CA LEU A 14 -13.83 -17.32 15.38
C LEU A 14 -14.05 -16.33 14.24
N LEU A 15 -15.16 -15.58 14.26
CA LEU A 15 -15.47 -14.55 13.27
C LEU A 15 -14.64 -13.26 13.44
N ALA A 16 -14.12 -12.99 14.65
CA ALA A 16 -13.28 -11.83 14.93
C ALA A 16 -11.81 -11.95 14.45
N ARG A 17 -11.43 -13.08 13.81
CA ARG A 17 -10.05 -13.33 13.34
C ARG A 17 -9.80 -12.92 11.90
N ALA A 18 -10.79 -12.31 11.24
CA ALA A 18 -10.69 -11.93 9.83
C ALA A 18 -10.14 -10.52 9.59
N GLU A 19 -10.15 -9.59 10.55
CA GLU A 19 -9.92 -8.18 10.24
C GLU A 19 -8.84 -7.57 11.15
N ALA A 20 -7.58 -7.76 10.78
CA ALA A 20 -6.48 -6.82 11.01
C ALA A 20 -5.16 -7.39 10.43
N SER A 21 -5.10 -7.57 9.11
CA SER A 21 -3.87 -7.14 8.45
C SER A 21 -3.71 -5.66 8.82
N VAL A 22 -2.64 -5.32 9.54
CA VAL A 22 -2.26 -3.94 9.92
C VAL A 22 -2.61 -3.02 8.76
N ALA A 23 -3.42 -1.97 8.97
CA ALA A 23 -4.04 -1.20 7.88
C ALA A 23 -3.00 -0.66 6.89
N ALA A 24 -2.66 -1.48 5.92
CA ALA A 24 -2.00 -1.14 4.69
C ALA A 24 -3.11 -0.49 3.89
N CYS A 25 -2.99 0.82 3.66
CA CYS A 25 -3.77 1.60 2.70
C CYS A 25 -5.17 1.06 2.39
N SER A 26 -6.20 1.72 2.92
CA SER A 26 -7.61 1.35 2.78
C SER A 26 -8.09 1.27 1.32
N ASP A 27 -7.37 1.90 0.39
CA ASP A 27 -7.62 1.83 -1.06
C ASP A 27 -6.32 1.58 -1.85
N PRO A 28 -5.89 0.31 -1.98
CA PRO A 28 -4.67 -0.04 -2.71
C PRO A 28 -4.77 0.25 -4.21
N ALA A 29 -5.99 0.32 -4.77
CA ALA A 29 -6.21 0.65 -6.17
C ALA A 29 -5.94 2.14 -6.44
N ALA A 30 -6.44 3.03 -5.58
CA ALA A 30 -6.08 4.45 -5.64
C ALA A 30 -4.57 4.67 -5.47
N ALA A 31 -3.94 3.96 -4.53
CA ALA A 31 -2.49 4.02 -4.35
C ALA A 31 -1.70 3.55 -5.60
N ALA A 32 -2.19 2.52 -6.30
CA ALA A 32 -1.59 2.08 -7.57
C ALA A 32 -1.79 3.12 -8.68
N ALA A 33 -2.99 3.69 -8.79
CA ALA A 33 -3.31 4.70 -9.79
C ALA A 33 -2.43 5.95 -9.65
N VAL A 34 -2.20 6.43 -8.42
CA VAL A 34 -1.32 7.58 -8.14
C VAL A 34 0.12 7.31 -8.59
N ARG A 35 0.68 6.14 -8.28
CA ARG A 35 2.04 5.77 -8.73
C ARG A 35 2.14 5.68 -10.25
N GLY A 36 1.09 5.20 -10.91
CA GLY A 36 1.02 5.09 -12.37
C GLY A 36 1.04 6.43 -13.11
N GLN A 37 0.87 7.57 -12.43
CA GLN A 37 0.97 8.90 -13.04
C GLN A 37 2.43 9.28 -13.38
N CYS A 38 3.41 8.60 -12.80
CA CYS A 38 4.83 8.89 -12.98
C CYS A 38 5.51 7.81 -13.82
N ASP A 39 6.12 8.21 -14.93
CA ASP A 39 6.86 7.28 -15.79
C ASP A 39 8.18 6.84 -15.14
N CYS A 40 8.24 5.57 -14.79
CA CYS A 40 9.40 4.91 -14.19
C CYS A 40 10.61 4.83 -15.13
N ALA A 41 10.36 4.61 -16.43
CA ALA A 41 11.40 4.34 -17.42
C ALA A 41 12.08 5.62 -17.93
N SER A 42 11.32 6.70 -18.06
CA SER A 42 11.82 8.00 -18.53
C SER A 42 12.33 8.92 -17.42
N ALA A 43 12.27 8.48 -16.15
CA ALA A 43 12.77 9.27 -15.04
C ALA A 43 14.29 9.50 -15.15
N ALA A 44 14.70 10.78 -15.21
CA ALA A 44 16.12 11.16 -15.38
C ALA A 44 17.04 10.62 -14.28
N ASN A 45 16.51 10.46 -13.06
CA ASN A 45 17.14 9.78 -11.94
C ASN A 45 16.07 9.39 -10.91
N HIS A 46 16.45 8.56 -9.94
CA HIS A 46 15.54 8.09 -8.91
C HIS A 46 14.86 9.21 -8.10
N GLY A 47 15.60 10.27 -7.75
CA GLY A 47 15.05 11.41 -7.03
C GLY A 47 13.95 12.12 -7.82
N ALA A 48 14.13 12.26 -9.14
CA ALA A 48 13.11 12.83 -10.02
C ALA A 48 11.83 11.98 -10.05
N TYR A 49 11.97 10.65 -10.09
CA TYR A 49 10.81 9.74 -9.98
C TYR A 49 10.09 9.89 -8.63
N VAL A 50 10.82 9.81 -7.52
CA VAL A 50 10.23 9.93 -6.17
C VAL A 50 9.56 11.29 -5.98
N SER A 51 10.16 12.37 -6.50
CA SER A 51 9.57 13.71 -6.45
C SER A 51 8.27 13.79 -7.25
N CYS A 52 8.21 13.18 -8.44
CA CYS A 52 6.96 13.09 -9.21
C CYS A 52 5.86 12.41 -8.39
N VAL A 53 6.17 11.25 -7.79
CA VAL A 53 5.18 10.48 -7.01
C VAL A 53 4.75 11.27 -5.77
N ALA A 54 5.65 12.00 -5.11
CA ALA A 54 5.30 12.85 -3.98
C ALA A 54 4.31 13.96 -4.39
N HIS A 55 4.53 14.62 -5.53
CA HIS A 55 3.60 15.62 -6.04
C HIS A 55 2.23 15.02 -6.40
N ALA A 56 2.21 13.88 -7.10
CA ALA A 56 0.98 13.18 -7.45
C ALA A 56 0.20 12.73 -6.20
N THR A 57 0.90 12.22 -5.18
CA THR A 57 0.32 11.81 -3.89
C THR A 57 -0.33 12.98 -3.18
N ASN A 58 0.40 14.09 -3.03
CA ASN A 58 -0.12 15.29 -2.38
C ASN A 58 -1.33 15.86 -3.12
N ALA A 59 -1.31 15.86 -4.46
CA ALA A 59 -2.44 16.30 -5.27
C ALA A 59 -3.66 15.39 -5.08
N ALA A 60 -3.47 14.07 -5.07
CA ALA A 60 -4.54 13.10 -4.92
C ALA A 60 -5.17 13.12 -3.52
N VAL A 61 -4.36 13.28 -2.46
CA VAL A 61 -4.83 13.48 -1.08
C VAL A 61 -5.66 14.76 -1.00
N LYS A 62 -5.12 15.88 -1.52
CA LYS A 62 -5.83 17.17 -1.52
C LYS A 62 -7.15 17.11 -2.30
N ALA A 63 -7.19 16.33 -3.37
CA ALA A 63 -8.40 16.12 -4.17
C ALA A 63 -9.39 15.11 -3.54
N GLY A 64 -9.02 14.43 -2.45
CA GLY A 64 -9.83 13.38 -1.83
C GLY A 64 -9.92 12.09 -2.65
N THR A 65 -9.08 11.93 -3.68
CA THR A 65 -9.03 10.74 -4.54
C THR A 65 -8.04 9.69 -4.03
N LEU A 66 -7.25 10.02 -3.00
CA LEU A 66 -6.41 9.09 -2.26
C LEU A 66 -6.68 9.30 -0.76
N PRO A 67 -7.08 8.25 -0.01
CA PRO A 67 -7.17 8.32 1.45
C PRO A 67 -5.82 8.69 2.09
N ASP A 68 -5.83 9.48 3.15
CA ASP A 68 -4.60 9.92 3.85
C ASP A 68 -3.74 8.74 4.34
N ASP A 69 -4.37 7.65 4.79
CA ASP A 69 -3.68 6.44 5.26
C ASP A 69 -2.92 5.71 4.15
N CYS A 70 -3.26 5.96 2.89
CA CYS A 70 -2.57 5.40 1.73
C CYS A 70 -1.32 6.16 1.30
N ALA A 71 -1.13 7.42 1.73
CA ALA A 71 -0.02 8.25 1.27
C ALA A 71 1.35 7.63 1.62
N SER A 72 1.47 7.08 2.83
CA SER A 72 2.68 6.39 3.28
C SER A 72 2.98 5.14 2.44
N THR A 73 1.97 4.34 2.11
CA THR A 73 2.12 3.15 1.25
C THR A 73 2.62 3.54 -0.14
N VAL A 74 2.05 4.59 -0.74
CA VAL A 74 2.49 5.11 -2.05
C VAL A 74 3.97 5.50 -2.01
N MET A 75 4.37 6.27 -1.00
CA MET A 75 5.75 6.75 -0.86
C MET A 75 6.74 5.64 -0.53
N ASN A 76 6.35 4.64 0.28
CA ASN A 76 7.18 3.47 0.56
C ASN A 76 7.46 2.67 -0.70
N CYS A 77 6.44 2.43 -1.54
CA CYS A 77 6.63 1.77 -2.83
C CYS A 77 7.55 2.58 -3.76
N ALA A 78 7.38 3.90 -3.83
CA ALA A 78 8.21 4.74 -4.69
C ALA A 78 9.69 4.73 -4.25
N SER A 79 9.93 4.84 -2.95
CA SER A 79 11.28 4.91 -2.37
C SER A 79 12.07 3.60 -2.51
N ASN A 80 11.38 2.46 -2.48
CA ASN A 80 12.00 1.13 -2.66
C ASN A 80 12.03 0.67 -4.13
N SER A 81 11.55 1.49 -5.06
CA SER A 81 11.59 1.16 -6.49
C SER A 81 12.99 1.32 -7.09
N THR A 82 13.21 0.69 -8.24
CA THR A 82 14.39 0.88 -9.08
C THR A 82 14.18 1.94 -10.17
N CYS A 83 13.05 2.64 -10.17
CA CYS A 83 12.74 3.67 -11.15
C CYS A 83 13.80 4.78 -11.14
N GLY A 84 14.26 5.17 -12.32
CA GLY A 84 15.38 6.12 -12.48
C GLY A 84 16.74 5.62 -11.94
N LYS A 85 16.91 4.32 -11.71
CA LYS A 85 18.18 3.68 -11.33
C LYS A 85 18.62 2.65 -12.39
N PRO A 86 19.28 3.08 -13.48
CA PRO A 86 19.75 2.14 -14.50
C PRO A 86 20.73 1.12 -13.90
N GLY A 87 20.51 -0.16 -14.20
CA GLY A 87 21.34 -1.27 -13.71
C GLY A 87 20.97 -1.80 -12.32
N PHE A 88 19.95 -1.25 -11.65
CA PHE A 88 19.46 -1.77 -10.37
C PHE A 88 18.34 -2.78 -10.57
N VAL A 89 18.32 -3.81 -9.71
CA VAL A 89 17.27 -4.83 -9.67
C VAL A 89 16.54 -4.78 -8.34
N THR A 90 15.25 -5.13 -8.35
CA THR A 90 14.49 -5.34 -7.12
C THR A 90 14.59 -6.81 -6.73
N CYS A 91 15.06 -7.08 -5.51
CA CYS A 91 14.94 -8.41 -4.91
C CYS A 91 13.59 -8.49 -4.19
N CYS A 92 12.79 -9.51 -4.51
CA CYS A 92 11.55 -9.81 -3.80
C CYS A 92 11.77 -11.01 -2.89
N GLU A 93 11.47 -10.88 -1.59
CA GLU A 93 11.27 -12.03 -0.72
C GLU A 93 9.81 -12.48 -0.81
N THR A 94 9.60 -13.80 -0.87
CA THR A 94 8.27 -14.41 -0.89
C THR A 94 8.10 -15.30 0.33
N ASP A 95 6.93 -15.29 0.96
CA ASP A 95 6.63 -16.14 2.13
C ASP A 95 6.49 -17.64 1.82
N ALA A 96 6.63 -18.04 0.56
CA ALA A 96 6.70 -19.43 0.16
C ALA A 96 8.04 -20.03 0.63
N ARG A 97 7.98 -20.90 1.65
CA ARG A 97 9.10 -21.75 2.07
C ARG A 97 9.03 -23.12 1.42
#